data_AF-A0A8T6BTR7-F1
#
_entry.id   AF-A0A8T6BTR7-F1
#
_cell.length_a   1.000
_cell.length_b   1.000
_cell.length_c   1.000
_cell.angle_alpha   90.00
_cell.angle_beta   90.00
_cell.angle_gamma   90.00
#
_symmetry.space_group_name_H-M   'P 1'
#
loop_
_entity.id
_entity.type
_entity.pdbx_description
1 polymer ?
#
loop_
_entity_poly.entity_id
_entity_poly.type
_entity_poly.pdbx_seq_one_letter_code
_entity_poly.pdbx_strand_id
1 'polypeptide(L)' 'TLARGYSVTTATDGNVLKKVKQVKAGEMLTTRLEDGWIESEVKNIQPVKKSRKKVH' A
#
# COMPACT_ATOMS: atom_id res chain seq x y z
N THR A 1 -22.49 -0.54 6.43
CA THR A 1 -21.64 0.53 6.97
C THR A 1 -20.26 -0.05 7.21
N LEU A 2 -19.23 0.53 6.59
CA LEU A 2 -17.85 0.00 6.63
C LEU A 2 -17.22 0.30 8.00
N ALA A 3 -17.73 -0.33 9.04
CA ALA A 3 -17.24 -0.23 10.42
C ALA A 3 -16.36 -1.45 10.68
N ARG A 4 -15.03 -1.28 10.48
CA ARG A 4 -13.94 -2.17 10.95
C ARG A 4 -12.61 -1.73 10.32
N GLY A 5 -12.03 -0.62 10.79
CA GLY A 5 -10.59 -0.34 10.63
C GLY A 5 -10.00 -0.55 9.23
N TYR A 6 -10.71 -0.15 8.18
CA TYR A 6 -10.21 -0.24 6.81
C TYR A 6 -9.31 0.98 6.54
N SER A 7 -8.01 0.81 6.72
CA SER A 7 -7.01 1.76 6.21
C SER A 7 -7.00 1.67 4.68
N VAL A 8 -7.50 2.70 4.00
CA VAL A 8 -7.45 2.77 2.53
C VAL A 8 -6.23 3.57 2.14
N THR A 9 -5.21 2.91 1.62
CA THR A 9 -4.02 3.58 1.07
C THR A 9 -4.24 3.93 -0.39
N THR A 10 -4.15 5.21 -0.72
CA THR A 10 -4.15 5.76 -2.07
C THR A 10 -2.75 6.26 -2.43
N ALA A 11 -2.35 6.07 -3.68
CA ALA A 11 -1.14 6.69 -4.22
C ALA A 11 -1.38 8.20 -4.47
N THR A 12 -0.30 8.96 -4.76
CA THR A 12 -0.39 10.36 -5.22
C THR A 12 -1.31 10.55 -6.41
N ASP A 13 -1.47 9.51 -7.25
CA ASP A 13 -2.36 9.51 -8.41
C ASP A 13 -3.86 9.36 -8.06
N GLY A 14 -4.22 9.34 -6.77
CA GLY A 14 -5.60 9.13 -6.30
C GLY A 14 -6.10 7.68 -6.45
N ASN A 15 -5.26 6.80 -6.99
CA ASN A 15 -5.58 5.39 -7.17
C ASN A 15 -5.40 4.60 -5.87
N VAL A 16 -6.40 3.79 -5.51
CA VAL A 16 -6.30 2.85 -4.39
C VAL A 16 -5.21 1.82 -4.69
N LEU A 17 -4.25 1.70 -3.78
CA LEU A 17 -3.15 0.77 -3.88
C LEU A 17 -3.63 -0.67 -3.73
N LYS A 18 -3.50 -1.46 -4.80
CA LYS A 18 -3.82 -2.91 -4.80
C LYS A 18 -2.57 -3.76 -4.90
N LYS A 19 -1.51 -3.24 -5.52
CA LYS A 19 -0.23 -3.93 -5.70
C LYS A 19 0.92 -2.98 -5.42
N VAL A 20 1.94 -3.46 -4.71
CA VAL A 20 3.19 -2.72 -4.45
C VAL A 20 3.98 -2.35 -5.72
N LYS A 21 3.66 -2.96 -6.87
CA LYS A 21 4.24 -2.59 -8.18
C LYS A 21 3.71 -1.27 -8.73
N GLN A 22 2.59 -0.78 -8.21
CA GLN A 22 1.96 0.46 -8.66
C GLN A 22 2.63 1.69 -8.03
N VAL A 23 3.48 1.49 -7.03
CA VAL A 23 4.20 2.57 -6.36
C VAL A 23 5.70 2.51 -6.67
N LYS A 24 6.37 3.65 -6.50
CA LYS A 24 7.82 3.82 -6.65
C LYS A 24 8.43 4.28 -5.33
N ALA A 25 9.73 4.00 -5.15
CA ALA A 25 10.47 4.56 -4.02
C ALA A 25 10.59 6.08 -4.18
N GLY A 26 10.36 6.82 -3.10
CA GLY A 26 10.24 8.28 -3.05
C GLY A 26 8.84 8.83 -3.31
N GLU A 27 7.85 7.96 -3.54
CA GLU A 27 6.47 8.38 -3.79
C GLU A 27 5.70 8.61 -2.48
N MET A 28 4.78 9.56 -2.46
CA MET A 28 3.90 9.81 -1.31
C MET A 28 2.61 8.99 -1.40
N LEU A 29 2.25 8.36 -0.29
CA LEU A 29 1.05 7.58 -0.12
C LEU A 29 0.15 8.26 0.90
N THR A 30 -1.14 8.30 0.63
CA THR A 30 -2.12 8.81 1.58
C THR A 30 -2.94 7.64 2.10
N THR A 31 -2.91 7.41 3.41
CA THR A 31 -3.75 6.39 4.04
C THR A 31 -4.92 7.07 4.73
N ARG A 32 -6.13 6.82 4.23
CA ARG A 32 -7.38 7.28 4.85
C ARG A 32 -7.74 6.34 6.00
N LEU A 33 -7.91 6.92 7.18
CA LEU A 33 -8.38 6.26 8.38
C LEU A 33 -9.75 6.84 8.77
N GLU A 34 -10.36 6.27 9.81
CA GLU A 34 -11.66 6.71 10.32
C GLU A 34 -11.60 8.11 10.94
N ASP A 35 -10.47 8.47 11.55
CA ASP A 35 -10.26 9.75 12.24
C ASP A 35 -9.53 10.80 11.39
N GLY A 36 -9.09 10.45 10.18
CA GLY A 36 -8.25 11.35 9.39
C GLY A 36 -7.56 10.73 8.18
N TRP A 37 -6.46 11.37 7.80
CA TRP A 37 -5.62 10.97 6.68
C TRP A 37 -4.15 11.11 7.08
N ILE A 38 -3.35 10.12 6.71
CA ILE A 38 -1.91 10.08 6.98
C ILE A 38 -1.17 10.10 5.66
N GLU A 39 -0.15 10.93 5.54
CA GLU A 39 0.79 10.90 4.42
C GLU A 39 2.02 10.06 4.80
N SER A 40 2.51 9.25 3.87
CA SER A 40 3.63 8.32 4.09
C SER A 40 4.48 8.21 2.84
N GLU A 41 5.78 8.43 2.96
CA GLU A 41 6.71 8.29 1.84
C GLU A 41 7.22 6.85 1.69
N VAL A 42 7.24 6.34 0.46
CA VAL A 42 7.77 5.01 0.15
C VAL A 42 9.29 5.02 0.18
N LYS A 43 9.89 4.61 1.30
CA LYS A 43 11.36 4.49 1.38
C LYS A 43 11.92 3.26 0.67
N ASN A 44 11.21 2.14 0.71
CA ASN A 44 11.65 0.90 0.11
C ASN A 44 10.45 0.04 -0.31
N ILE A 45 10.56 -0.63 -1.45
CA ILE A 45 9.52 -1.54 -1.96
C ILE A 45 10.11 -2.94 -2.00
N GLN A 46 9.67 -3.79 -1.08
CA GLN A 46 10.01 -5.20 -1.10
C GLN A 46 8.81 -6.02 -1.59
N PRO A 47 8.78 -6.40 -2.88
CA PRO A 47 7.74 -7.29 -3.36
C PRO A 47 7.92 -8.66 -2.69
N VAL A 48 6.91 -9.10 -1.93
CA VAL A 48 6.86 -10.47 -1.41
C VAL A 48 6.64 -11.40 -2.61
N LYS A 49 7.73 -11.85 -3.24
CA LYS A 49 7.69 -12.97 -4.17
C LYS A 49 7.19 -14.16 -3.37
N LYS A 50 6.02 -14.73 -3.73
CA LYS A 50 5.65 -16.06 -3.25
C LYS A 50 6.80 -16.99 -3.60
N SER A 51 7.56 -17.42 -2.60
CA SER A 51 8.52 -18.50 -2.74
C SER A 51 7.75 -19.71 -3.25
N ARG A 52 7.89 -20.01 -4.56
CA ARG A 52 7.52 -21.33 -5.04
C ARG A 52 8.53 -22.27 -4.39
N LYS A 53 8.12 -22.99 -3.34
CA LYS A 53 8.86 -24.16 -2.84
C LYS A 53 9.13 -25.05 -4.06
N LYS A 54 10.37 -25.09 -4.52
CA LYS A 54 10.86 -26.19 -5.35
C LYS A 54 10.94 -27.38 -4.39
N VAL A 55 9.99 -28.29 -4.49
CA VAL A 55 10.12 -29.63 -3.90
C VAL A 55 11.13 -30.35 -4.78
N HIS A 56 12.26 -30.74 -4.19
CA HIS A 56 13.24 -31.63 -4.81
C HIS A 56 12.83 -33.07 -4.54
#